data_AF-A0A936D7S2-F1
#
_entry.id   AF-A0A936D7S2-F1
#
_cell.length_a   1.000
_cell.length_b   1.000
_cell.length_c   1.000
_cell.angle_alpha   90.00
_cell.angle_beta   90.00
_cell.angle_gamma   90.00
#
_symmetry.space_group_name_H-M   'P 1'
#
loop_
_entity.id
_entity.type
_entity.pdbx_description
1 polymer ?
#
loop_
_entity_poly.entity_id
_entity_poly.type
_entity_poly.pdbx_seq_one_letter_code
_entity_poly.pdbx_strand_id
1 'polypeptide(L)'
;MRRFAGRWLLGVSAVHTVFALVVFRATLASIVHAGFADAIGDDPMRGAVAWFVLFGGVLAVAGLAIDALEARDAPLRAVGLATLSLVALGLVWMPVSGFWLALPAVVRMLRRRPVPSVGAGAPVEGGRDVLSGRP
;
A
#
# COMPACT_ATOMS: atom_id res chain seq x y z
N MET A 1 17.28 3.96 -6.48
CA MET A 1 16.08 3.55 -7.25
C MET A 1 14.94 4.54 -6.98
N ARG A 2 14.11 4.89 -7.98
CA ARG A 2 13.06 5.93 -7.78
C ARG A 2 11.91 5.40 -6.91
N ARG A 3 11.78 5.95 -5.70
CA ARG A 3 10.65 5.83 -4.78
C ARG A 3 9.46 6.59 -5.38
N PHE A 4 8.46 5.87 -5.88
CA PHE A 4 7.33 6.46 -6.61
C PHE A 4 6.00 5.87 -6.13
N ALA A 5 5.89 4.55 -6.02
CA ALA A 5 4.61 3.92 -5.67
C ALA A 5 4.13 4.37 -4.28
N GLY A 6 5.02 4.37 -3.29
CA GLY A 6 4.67 4.81 -1.94
C GLY A 6 4.31 6.29 -1.89
N ARG A 7 5.13 7.14 -2.50
CA ARG A 7 4.90 8.60 -2.56
C ARG A 7 3.62 8.97 -3.31
N TRP A 8 3.28 8.24 -4.37
CA TRP A 8 2.03 8.42 -5.09
C TRP A 8 0.83 8.11 -4.19
N LEU A 9 0.85 6.99 -3.48
CA LEU A 9 -0.22 6.63 -2.55
C LEU A 9 -0.35 7.60 -1.38
N LEU A 10 0.77 8.18 -0.90
CA LEU A 10 0.72 9.29 0.06
C LEU A 10 0.03 10.53 -0.52
N GLY A 11 0.31 10.86 -1.78
CA GLY A 11 -0.39 11.95 -2.47
C GLY A 11 -1.89 11.68 -2.59
N VAL A 12 -2.29 10.47 -2.99
CA VAL A 12 -3.70 10.06 -3.07
C VAL A 12 -4.37 10.12 -1.69
N SER A 13 -3.70 9.62 -0.65
CA SER A 13 -4.16 9.71 0.73
C SER A 13 -4.39 11.16 1.16
N ALA A 14 -3.42 12.06 0.91
CA ALA A 14 -3.55 13.47 1.24
C ALA A 14 -4.75 14.12 0.54
N VAL A 15 -4.92 13.87 -0.77
CA VAL A 15 -6.07 14.37 -1.52
C VAL A 15 -7.38 13.83 -0.94
N HIS A 16 -7.45 12.53 -0.60
CA HIS A 16 -8.63 11.90 -0.02
C HIS A 16 -9.00 12.51 1.33
N THR A 17 -8.02 12.69 2.22
CA THR A 17 -8.23 13.30 3.54
C THR A 17 -8.64 14.77 3.41
N VAL A 18 -7.95 15.56 2.59
CA VAL A 18 -8.30 16.98 2.39
C VAL A 18 -9.70 17.11 1.80
N PHE A 19 -10.05 16.28 0.81
CA PHE A 19 -11.40 16.23 0.26
C PHE A 19 -12.44 15.95 1.34
N ALA A 20 -12.18 14.99 2.23
CA ALA A 20 -13.07 14.67 3.34
C ALA A 20 -13.29 15.88 4.26
N LEU A 21 -12.20 16.56 4.63
CA LEU A 21 -12.24 17.72 5.52
C LEU A 21 -13.03 18.89 4.92
N VAL A 22 -12.91 19.12 3.61
CA VAL A 22 -13.59 20.24 2.93
C VAL A 22 -15.06 19.94 2.66
N VAL A 23 -15.35 18.74 2.14
CA VAL A 23 -16.68 18.37 1.65
C VAL A 23 -17.60 17.93 2.79
N PHE A 24 -17.08 17.14 3.75
CA PHE A 24 -17.86 16.61 4.87
C PHE A 24 -17.67 17.40 6.16
N ARG A 25 -17.23 18.67 6.08
CA ARG A 25 -16.92 19.52 7.25
C ARG A 25 -18.03 19.54 8.31
N ALA A 26 -19.29 19.60 7.89
CA ALA A 26 -20.43 19.69 8.80
C ALA A 26 -20.65 18.37 9.54
N THR A 27 -20.60 17.24 8.81
CA THR A 27 -20.69 15.90 9.39
C THR A 27 -19.52 15.64 10.33
N LEU A 28 -18.30 15.99 9.94
CA LEU A 28 -17.11 15.85 10.79
C LEU A 28 -17.20 16.69 12.07
N ALA A 29 -17.63 17.95 11.96
CA ALA A 29 -17.87 18.77 13.14
C ALA A 29 -18.92 18.13 14.07
N SER A 30 -20.00 17.57 13.51
CA SER A 30 -21.02 16.88 14.30
C SER A 30 -20.50 15.64 15.03
N ILE A 31 -19.57 14.88 14.41
CA ILE A 31 -18.91 13.74 15.03
C ILE A 31 -18.03 14.23 16.19
N VAL A 32 -17.22 15.27 15.98
CA VAL A 32 -16.37 15.83 17.04
C VAL A 32 -17.21 16.35 18.22
N HIS A 33 -18.34 17.02 17.95
CA HIS A 33 -19.25 17.50 18.98
C HIS A 33 -19.96 16.38 19.75
N ALA A 34 -20.18 15.23 19.11
CA ALA A 34 -20.77 14.06 19.78
C ALA A 34 -19.80 13.38 20.76
N GLY A 35 -18.50 13.71 20.71
CA GLY A 35 -17.48 13.19 21.60
C GLY A 35 -16.61 12.12 20.96
N PHE A 36 -15.88 11.36 21.79
CA PHE A 36 -14.94 10.33 21.31
C PHE A 36 -15.53 8.91 21.32
N ALA A 37 -16.33 8.59 22.33
CA ALA A 37 -16.99 7.29 22.45
C ALA A 37 -18.34 7.32 21.75
N ASP A 38 -18.61 6.33 20.89
CA ASP A 38 -19.87 6.15 20.17
C ASP A 38 -20.38 7.39 19.40
N ALA A 39 -19.44 8.21 18.90
CA ALA A 39 -19.76 9.46 18.19
C ALA A 39 -20.50 9.26 16.86
N ILE A 40 -20.40 8.04 16.32
CA ILE A 40 -21.07 7.63 15.08
C ILE A 40 -22.52 7.22 15.39
N GLY A 41 -22.74 6.45 16.47
CA GLY A 41 -24.03 5.83 16.77
C GLY A 41 -24.59 5.08 15.58
N ASP A 42 -25.91 5.16 15.41
CA ASP A 42 -26.63 4.52 14.30
C ASP A 42 -26.75 5.41 13.04
N ASP A 43 -26.03 6.54 12.96
CA ASP A 43 -26.11 7.46 11.81
C ASP A 43 -25.26 6.93 10.63
N PRO A 44 -25.90 6.47 9.53
CA PRO A 44 -25.17 5.89 8.41
C PRO A 44 -24.28 6.89 7.68
N MET A 45 -24.63 8.18 7.69
CA MET A 45 -23.85 9.23 7.06
C MET A 45 -22.58 9.51 7.86
N ARG A 46 -22.67 9.57 9.19
CA ARG A 46 -21.48 9.66 10.05
C ARG A 46 -20.58 8.46 9.87
N GLY A 47 -21.15 7.25 9.80
CA GLY A 47 -20.42 6.02 9.56
C GLY A 47 -19.65 6.05 8.23
N ALA A 48 -20.30 6.46 7.15
CA ALA A 48 -19.67 6.58 5.84
C ALA A 48 -18.54 7.62 5.82
N VAL A 49 -18.76 8.79 6.42
CA VAL A 49 -17.74 9.86 6.50
C VAL A 49 -16.55 9.44 7.36
N ALA A 50 -16.80 8.78 8.50
CA ALA A 50 -15.74 8.26 9.36
C ALA A 50 -14.92 7.19 8.64
N TRP A 51 -15.59 6.25 7.95
CA TRP A 51 -14.92 5.25 7.12
C TRP A 51 -14.06 5.89 6.03
N PHE A 52 -14.58 6.92 5.35
CA PHE A 52 -13.84 7.65 4.32
C PHE A 52 -12.56 8.29 4.87
N VAL A 53 -12.64 8.95 6.03
CA VAL A 53 -11.44 9.54 6.68
C VAL A 53 -10.44 8.46 7.12
N LEU A 54 -10.92 7.40 7.78
CA LEU A 54 -10.08 6.29 8.25
C LEU A 54 -9.40 5.58 7.09
N PHE A 55 -10.12 5.39 5.97
CA PHE A 55 -9.56 4.80 4.76
C PHE A 55 -8.42 5.66 4.21
N GLY A 56 -8.56 6.99 4.21
CA GLY A 56 -7.46 7.91 3.92
C GLY A 56 -6.23 7.68 4.80
N GLY A 57 -6.43 7.44 6.11
CA GLY A 57 -5.36 7.07 7.05
C GLY A 57 -4.71 5.72 6.73
N VAL A 58 -5.50 4.69 6.42
CA VAL A 58 -4.98 3.38 5.99
C VAL A 58 -4.15 3.51 4.72
N LEU A 59 -4.60 4.31 3.75
CA LEU A 59 -3.84 4.65 2.54
C LEU A 59 -2.52 5.36 2.88
N ALA A 60 -2.49 6.26 3.85
CA ALA A 60 -1.27 6.92 4.30
C ALA A 60 -0.26 5.90 4.85
N VAL A 61 -0.72 5.03 5.74
CA VAL A 61 0.12 3.97 6.35
C VAL A 61 0.65 3.02 5.28
N ALA A 62 -0.20 2.59 4.35
CA ALA A 62 0.22 1.75 3.21
C ALA A 62 1.25 2.47 2.33
N GLY A 63 1.03 3.75 2.04
CA GLY A 63 1.96 4.60 1.29
C GLY A 63 3.33 4.70 1.96
N LEU A 64 3.37 4.94 3.29
CA LEU A 64 4.60 4.97 4.08
C LEU A 64 5.31 3.61 4.07
N ALA A 65 4.57 2.52 4.27
CA ALA A 65 5.13 1.17 4.26
C ALA A 65 5.75 0.82 2.90
N ILE A 66 5.05 1.13 1.80
CA ILE A 66 5.55 0.92 0.44
C ILE A 66 6.76 1.82 0.18
N ASP A 67 6.74 3.08 0.60
CA ASP A 67 7.87 4.00 0.44
C ASP A 67 9.12 3.54 1.21
N ALA A 68 8.94 2.89 2.36
CA ALA A 68 10.03 2.26 3.13
C ALA A 68 10.56 0.98 2.45
N LEU A 69 9.68 0.14 1.91
CA LEU A 69 10.05 -1.05 1.13
C LEU A 69 10.79 -0.66 -0.17
N GLU A 70 10.34 0.39 -0.85
CA GLU A 70 10.99 0.95 -2.04
C GLU A 70 12.38 1.50 -1.74
N ALA A 71 12.64 1.99 -0.52
CA ALA A 71 13.95 2.47 -0.09
C ALA A 71 14.95 1.34 0.17
N ARG A 72 14.46 0.13 0.45
CA ARG A 72 15.26 -1.09 0.68
C ARG A 72 15.31 -2.02 -0.53
N ASP A 73 14.76 -1.57 -1.66
CA ASP A 73 14.62 -2.34 -2.90
C ASP A 73 13.99 -3.73 -2.71
N ALA A 74 13.04 -3.80 -1.76
CA ALA A 74 12.28 -5.01 -1.49
C ALA A 74 11.33 -5.37 -2.66
N PRO A 75 11.01 -6.66 -2.85
CA PRO A 75 10.06 -7.08 -3.87
C PRO A 75 8.64 -6.59 -3.53
N LEU A 76 7.99 -5.91 -4.48
CA LEU A 76 6.65 -5.34 -4.29
C LEU A 76 5.56 -6.04 -5.11
N ARG A 77 5.88 -7.13 -5.81
CA ARG A 77 4.93 -7.78 -6.73
C ARG A 77 3.68 -8.29 -6.01
N ALA A 78 3.84 -8.93 -4.85
CA ALA A 78 2.70 -9.44 -4.06
C ALA A 78 1.81 -8.30 -3.57
N VAL A 79 2.40 -7.23 -3.03
CA VAL A 79 1.67 -6.02 -2.61
C VAL A 79 0.95 -5.37 -3.80
N GLY A 80 1.61 -5.30 -4.96
CA GLY A 80 1.01 -4.78 -6.19
C GLY A 80 -0.18 -5.60 -6.68
N LEU A 81 -0.12 -6.93 -6.62
CA LEU A 81 -1.23 -7.82 -6.98
C LEU A 81 -2.39 -7.68 -5.99
N ALA A 82 -2.12 -7.68 -4.68
CA ALA A 82 -3.15 -7.47 -3.66
C ALA A 82 -3.83 -6.10 -3.82
N THR A 83 -3.05 -5.05 -4.09
CA THR A 83 -3.58 -3.71 -4.37
C THR A 83 -4.43 -3.70 -5.65
N LEU A 84 -4.00 -4.39 -6.71
CA LEU A 84 -4.78 -4.52 -7.94
C LEU A 84 -6.12 -5.21 -7.71
N SER A 85 -6.16 -6.29 -6.90
CA SER A 85 -7.40 -6.97 -6.53
C SER A 85 -8.36 -6.02 -5.80
N LEU A 86 -7.85 -5.20 -4.87
CA LEU A 86 -8.66 -4.18 -4.21
C LEU A 86 -9.18 -3.11 -5.18
N VAL A 87 -8.35 -2.66 -6.13
CA VAL A 87 -8.79 -1.71 -7.17
C VAL A 87 -9.89 -2.31 -8.05
N ALA A 88 -9.74 -3.56 -8.48
CA ALA A 88 -10.75 -4.25 -9.27
C ALA A 88 -12.08 -4.36 -8.50
N LEU A 89 -12.02 -4.75 -7.23
CA LEU A 89 -13.19 -4.84 -6.37
C LEU A 89 -13.88 -3.48 -6.18
N GLY A 90 -13.08 -2.44 -5.91
CA GLY A 90 -13.55 -1.07 -5.77
C GLY A 90 -14.22 -0.54 -7.04
N LEU A 91 -13.67 -0.85 -8.22
CA LEU A 91 -14.27 -0.48 -9.50
C LEU A 91 -15.61 -1.18 -9.77
N VAL A 92 -15.75 -2.44 -9.36
CA VAL A 92 -16.99 -3.21 -9.54
C VAL A 92 -18.08 -2.76 -8.55
N TRP A 93 -17.73 -2.59 -7.27
CA TRP A 93 -18.72 -2.26 -6.23
C TRP A 93 -19.00 -0.76 -6.13
N MET A 94 -18.01 0.09 -6.36
CA MET A 94 -18.10 1.52 -6.15
C MET A 94 -17.33 2.29 -7.24
N PRO A 95 -17.80 2.32 -8.50
CA PRO A 95 -17.04 2.89 -9.62
C PRO A 95 -16.63 4.37 -9.44
N VAL A 96 -17.38 5.14 -8.63
CA VAL A 96 -17.13 6.58 -8.36
C VAL A 96 -16.16 6.82 -7.19
N SER A 97 -15.75 5.79 -6.45
CA SER A 97 -14.97 5.90 -5.19
C SER A 97 -13.52 6.37 -5.32
N GLY A 98 -12.98 6.46 -6.54
CA GLY A 98 -11.60 6.89 -6.77
C GLY A 98 -10.52 5.80 -6.61
N PHE A 99 -10.90 4.53 -6.41
CA PHE A 99 -9.94 3.40 -6.30
C PHE A 99 -8.98 3.30 -7.49
N TRP A 100 -9.43 3.73 -8.68
CA TRP A 100 -8.59 3.80 -9.88
C TRP A 100 -7.35 4.69 -9.71
N LEU A 101 -7.32 5.62 -8.75
CA LEU A 101 -6.14 6.44 -8.43
C LEU A 101 -4.96 5.61 -7.90
N ALA A 102 -5.17 4.38 -7.43
CA ALA A 102 -4.08 3.50 -7.01
C ALA A 102 -3.38 2.80 -8.20
N LEU A 103 -3.96 2.83 -9.40
CA LEU A 103 -3.41 2.14 -10.59
C LEU A 103 -1.96 2.55 -10.94
N PRO A 104 -1.56 3.84 -10.90
CA PRO A 104 -0.17 4.21 -11.16
C PRO A 104 0.83 3.56 -10.20
N ALA A 105 0.47 3.47 -8.91
CA ALA A 105 1.28 2.76 -7.91
C ALA A 105 1.32 1.26 -8.19
N VAL A 106 0.19 0.63 -8.53
CA VAL A 106 0.10 -0.79 -8.93
C VAL A 106 1.02 -1.08 -10.10
N VAL A 107 0.92 -0.32 -11.20
CA VAL A 107 1.77 -0.50 -12.38
C VAL A 107 3.24 -0.40 -12.02
N ARG A 108 3.62 0.57 -11.17
CA ARG A 108 5.00 0.73 -10.71
C ARG A 108 5.48 -0.47 -9.89
N MET A 109 4.64 -0.99 -8.98
CA MET A 109 4.97 -2.15 -8.14
C MET A 109 5.14 -3.43 -8.95
N LEU A 110 4.25 -3.67 -9.93
CA LEU A 110 4.29 -4.86 -10.78
C LEU A 110 5.46 -4.85 -11.77
N ARG A 111 5.90 -3.67 -12.21
CA ARG A 111 7.07 -3.52 -13.10
C ARG A 111 8.42 -3.57 -12.37
N ARG A 112 8.45 -3.58 -11.02
CA ARG A 112 9.71 -3.79 -10.28
C ARG A 112 10.16 -5.23 -10.45
N ARG A 113 11.40 -5.42 -10.92
CA ARG A 113 12.06 -6.73 -10.89
C ARG A 113 12.52 -7.03 -9.46
N PRO A 114 12.36 -8.27 -8.96
CA PRO A 114 13.01 -8.70 -7.72
C PRO A 114 14.52 -8.52 -7.84
N VAL A 115 15.17 -8.03 -6.77
CA VAL A 115 16.63 -8.08 -6.68
C VAL A 115 17.00 -9.57 -6.55
N PRO A 116 17.90 -10.10 -7.40
CA PRO A 116 18.38 -11.47 -7.26
C PRO A 116 18.97 -11.65 -5.86
N SER A 117 18.52 -12.67 -5.13
CA SER A 117 19.16 -13.05 -3.87
C SER A 117 20.60 -13.47 -4.17
N VAL A 118 21.56 -12.67 -3.73
CA VAL A 118 22.98 -13.04 -3.72
C VAL A 118 23.09 -14.26 -2.80
N GLY A 119 23.15 -15.46 -3.38
CA GLY A 119 23.27 -16.71 -2.62
C GLY A 119 22.76 -17.99 -3.31
N ALA A 120 21.97 -17.91 -4.38
CA ALA A 120 21.38 -19.11 -4.99
C ALA A 120 22.20 -19.75 -6.13
N GLY A 121 23.47 -19.38 -6.31
CA GLY A 121 24.23 -19.79 -7.50
C GLY A 121 25.75 -19.78 -7.36
N ALA A 122 26.30 -20.02 -6.17
CA ALA A 122 27.71 -20.42 -6.10
C ALA A 122 27.78 -21.95 -6.29
N PRO A 123 28.37 -22.46 -7.39
CA PRO A 123 28.73 -23.86 -7.47
C PRO A 123 29.72 -24.14 -6.35
N VAL A 124 29.47 -25.17 -5.54
CA VAL A 124 30.51 -25.74 -4.67
C VAL A 124 31.49 -26.46 -5.59
N GLU A 125 32.46 -25.70 -6.10
CA GLU A 125 33.55 -26.21 -6.93
C GLU A 125 34.80 -26.32 -6.06
N GLY A 126 35.41 -27.51 -6.01
CA GLY A 126 36.75 -27.72 -5.46
C GLY A 126 36.81 -28.46 -4.12
N GLY A 127 36.53 -29.77 -4.15
CA GLY A 127 36.70 -30.65 -2.98
C GLY A 127 36.90 -32.12 -3.35
N ARG A 128 37.56 -32.40 -4.48
CA ARG A 128 38.02 -33.74 -4.87
C ARG A 128 39.40 -33.56 -5.46
N ASP A 129 40.44 -33.70 -4.63
CA ASP A 129 41.82 -34.04 -5.03
C ASP A 129 42.74 -34.09 -3.80
N VAL A 130 42.42 -34.92 -2.81
CA VAL A 130 43.40 -35.40 -1.83
C VAL A 130 42.97 -36.79 -1.39
N LEU A 131 43.29 -37.84 -2.15
CA LEU A 131 43.42 -39.24 -1.68
C LEU A 131 43.83 -40.15 -2.87
N SER A 132 44.97 -39.85 -3.50
CA SER A 132 45.64 -40.78 -4.41
C SER A 132 47.15 -40.59 -4.27
N GLY A 133 47.72 -41.23 -3.25
CA GLY A 133 49.14 -41.21 -2.97
C GLY A 133 49.52 -42.35 -2.02
N ARG A 134 49.45 -43.59 -2.52
CA ARG A 134 50.27 -44.72 -2.04
C ARG A 134 51.11 -45.21 -3.22
N PRO A 135 52.36 -45.56 -2.98
CA PRO A 135 52.71 -46.98 -2.94
C PRO A 135 52.85 -47.51 -1.51
#